data_AF-A0A9D0AWN8-F1
#
_entry.id   AF-A0A9D0AWN8-F1
#
_cell.length_a   1.000
_cell.length_b   1.000
_cell.length_c   1.000
_cell.angle_alpha   90.00
_cell.angle_beta   90.00
_cell.angle_gamma   90.00
#
_symmetry.space_group_name_H-M   'P 1'
#
loop_
_entity.id
_entity.type
_entity.pdbx_description
1 polymer ?
#
loop_
_entity_poly.entity_id
_entity_poly.type
_entity_poly.pdbx_seq_one_letter_code
_entity_poly.pdbx_strand_id
1 'polypeptide(L)'
;MSYTPAIEFKGSLLTLMILHILENNGEKIAEQLIEKVSKVPDFFQQAPVVIDLTAVQDINNDILSELISLLREQGLIPVAIRSGNFEQNDIAVRNNLGILKATQSVRPQQIVENISENNERMLSATAKIIDQPIRSGQQIVAPDGDLVILSTVSHGAEILAHQNIHVYGILRGRALAGFNGNTNARIFCQNFNAELVSIAGQYQVNEDLPEKLRGKPTQIYLENNVLKIEPL
;
A
#
# COMPACT_ATOMS: atom_id res chain seq x y z
N MET A 1 42.35 -17.17 3.68
CA MET A 1 41.45 -17.29 2.52
C MET A 1 40.56 -16.07 2.50
N SER A 2 40.66 -15.24 1.47
CA SER A 2 39.75 -14.12 1.23
C SER A 2 38.38 -14.66 0.83
N TYR A 3 37.33 -14.29 1.56
CA TYR A 3 35.95 -14.69 1.27
C TYR A 3 35.42 -13.88 0.08
N THR A 4 35.20 -14.55 -1.06
CA THR A 4 34.53 -13.94 -2.22
C THR A 4 33.02 -14.12 -2.04
N PRO A 5 32.24 -13.03 -1.91
CA PRO A 5 30.79 -13.15 -1.78
C PRO A 5 30.16 -13.72 -3.05
N ALA A 6 29.20 -14.65 -2.90
CA ALA A 6 28.50 -15.29 -4.02
C ALA A 6 27.26 -14.52 -4.52
N ILE A 7 26.81 -13.50 -3.78
CA ILE A 7 25.57 -12.75 -4.04
C ILE A 7 25.82 -11.27 -3.78
N GLU A 8 25.23 -10.41 -4.61
CA GLU A 8 25.16 -8.97 -4.41
C GLU A 8 23.77 -8.48 -4.83
N PHE A 9 23.14 -7.64 -4.00
CA PHE A 9 21.88 -6.98 -4.36
C PHE A 9 22.18 -5.58 -4.89
N LYS A 10 21.78 -5.30 -6.13
CA LYS A 10 21.89 -3.96 -6.75
C LYS A 10 20.53 -3.50 -7.25
N GLY A 11 20.11 -2.32 -6.81
CA GLY A 11 18.97 -1.63 -7.39
C GLY A 11 19.36 -0.99 -8.72
N SER A 12 18.50 -1.12 -9.74
CA SER A 12 18.61 -0.39 -11.00
C SER A 12 17.21 0.00 -11.49
N LEU A 13 17.12 1.08 -12.27
CA LEU A 13 15.86 1.47 -12.89
C LEU A 13 15.61 0.60 -14.12
N LEU A 14 14.50 -0.14 -14.10
CA LEU A 14 14.02 -0.93 -15.23
C LEU A 14 12.78 -0.27 -15.83
N THR A 15 12.72 -0.26 -17.16
CA THR A 15 11.53 0.23 -17.88
C THR A 15 10.61 -0.94 -18.13
N LEU A 16 9.38 -0.86 -17.63
CA LEU A 16 8.34 -1.87 -17.82
C LEU A 16 7.14 -1.25 -18.53
N MET A 17 6.42 -2.05 -19.31
CA MET A 17 5.16 -1.63 -19.89
C MET A 17 4.08 -1.62 -18.81
N ILE A 18 3.23 -0.59 -18.83
CA ILE A 18 2.10 -0.47 -17.89
C ILE A 18 0.80 -0.58 -18.68
N LEU A 19 -0.01 -1.59 -18.34
CA LEU A 19 -1.36 -1.75 -18.85
C LEU A 19 -2.33 -1.12 -17.84
N HIS A 20 -2.83 0.07 -18.17
CA HIS A 20 -3.85 0.74 -17.37
C HIS A 20 -5.22 0.15 -17.67
N ILE A 21 -5.88 -0.37 -16.65
CA ILE A 21 -7.28 -0.79 -16.75
C ILE A 21 -8.17 0.40 -16.41
N LEU A 22 -9.07 0.74 -17.33
CA LEU A 22 -9.87 1.98 -17.28
C LEU A 22 -11.36 1.74 -17.07
N GLU A 23 -11.84 0.52 -17.26
CA GLU A 23 -13.26 0.15 -17.09
C GLU A 23 -13.39 -1.28 -16.57
N ASN A 24 -14.49 -1.58 -15.87
CA ASN A 24 -14.80 -2.90 -15.32
C ASN A 24 -15.64 -3.75 -16.30
N ASN A 25 -15.16 -3.96 -17.53
CA ASN A 25 -15.83 -4.75 -18.55
C ASN A 25 -14.86 -5.72 -19.23
N GLY A 26 -14.94 -7.00 -18.87
CA GLY A 26 -14.01 -8.04 -19.32
C GLY A 26 -14.01 -8.26 -20.83
N GLU A 27 -15.19 -8.30 -21.46
CA GLU A 27 -15.33 -8.50 -22.90
C GLU A 27 -14.63 -7.38 -23.68
N LYS A 28 -14.90 -6.13 -23.29
CA LYS A 28 -14.30 -4.95 -23.93
C LYS A 28 -12.79 -4.87 -23.72
N ILE A 29 -12.30 -5.22 -22.53
CA ILE A 29 -10.85 -5.31 -22.26
C ILE A 29 -10.21 -6.36 -23.17
N ALA A 30 -10.81 -7.54 -23.26
CA ALA A 30 -10.28 -8.64 -24.06
C ALA A 30 -10.21 -8.29 -25.55
N GLU A 31 -11.31 -7.76 -26.11
CA GLU A 31 -11.38 -7.34 -27.51
C GLU A 31 -10.28 -6.32 -27.84
N GLN A 32 -10.16 -5.26 -27.03
CA GLN A 32 -9.18 -4.20 -27.27
C GLN A 32 -7.73 -4.69 -27.09
N LEU A 33 -7.48 -5.58 -26.13
CA LEU A 33 -6.15 -6.15 -25.93
C LEU A 33 -5.73 -6.96 -27.16
N ILE A 34 -6.58 -7.86 -27.63
CA ILE A 34 -6.33 -8.71 -28.81
C ILE A 34 -6.14 -7.84 -30.06
N GLU A 35 -7.00 -6.85 -30.26
CA GLU A 35 -6.88 -5.92 -31.40
C GLU A 35 -5.55 -5.17 -31.38
N LYS A 36 -5.09 -4.74 -30.19
CA LYS A 36 -3.85 -3.95 -30.06
C LYS A 36 -2.59 -4.81 -30.23
N VAL A 37 -2.60 -6.03 -29.69
CA VAL A 37 -1.48 -6.97 -29.82
C VAL A 37 -1.34 -7.47 -31.26
N SER A 38 -2.45 -7.81 -31.91
CA SER A 38 -2.44 -8.31 -33.30
C SER A 38 -1.90 -7.32 -34.32
N LYS A 39 -2.00 -6.01 -34.05
CA LYS A 39 -1.44 -4.96 -34.92
C LYS A 39 0.09 -4.95 -34.95
N VAL A 40 0.75 -5.30 -33.84
CA VAL A 40 2.22 -5.29 -33.74
C VAL A 40 2.73 -6.45 -32.88
N PRO A 41 2.57 -7.73 -33.30
CA PRO A 41 2.80 -8.89 -32.43
C PRO A 41 4.22 -8.96 -31.85
N ASP A 42 5.23 -8.72 -32.69
CA ASP A 42 6.64 -8.78 -32.29
C ASP A 42 7.01 -7.77 -31.20
N PHE A 43 6.29 -6.65 -31.10
CA PHE A 43 6.51 -5.65 -30.05
C PHE A 43 6.04 -6.14 -28.67
N PHE A 44 5.00 -6.98 -28.63
CA PHE A 44 4.40 -7.46 -27.38
C PHE A 44 4.90 -8.85 -26.96
N GLN A 45 5.50 -9.61 -27.87
CA GLN A 45 6.07 -10.91 -27.55
C GLN A 45 7.09 -10.82 -26.41
N GLN A 46 6.86 -11.60 -25.35
CA GLN A 46 7.66 -11.64 -24.13
C GLN A 46 7.77 -10.29 -23.40
N ALA A 47 6.94 -9.29 -23.75
CA ALA A 47 7.00 -7.98 -23.10
C ALA A 47 6.55 -8.10 -21.64
N PRO A 48 7.35 -7.61 -20.67
CA PRO A 48 6.96 -7.61 -19.26
C PRO A 48 5.94 -6.48 -19.01
N VAL A 49 4.79 -6.84 -18.45
CA VAL A 49 3.66 -5.93 -18.23
C VAL A 49 3.27 -5.86 -16.76
N VAL A 50 3.12 -4.63 -16.27
CA VAL A 50 2.47 -4.32 -15.01
C VAL A 50 1.01 -3.99 -15.27
N ILE A 51 0.09 -4.70 -14.61
CA ILE A 51 -1.34 -4.39 -14.67
C ILE A 51 -1.63 -3.32 -13.63
N ASP A 52 -2.13 -2.17 -14.06
CA ASP A 52 -2.40 -1.04 -13.18
C ASP A 52 -3.90 -0.85 -12.97
N LEU A 53 -4.34 -1.05 -11.73
CA LEU A 53 -5.74 -1.01 -11.31
C LEU A 53 -6.12 0.34 -10.68
N THR A 54 -5.24 1.36 -10.75
CA THR A 54 -5.49 2.67 -10.14
C THR A 54 -6.82 3.30 -10.55
N ALA A 55 -7.25 3.17 -11.80
CA ALA A 55 -8.48 3.79 -12.30
C ALA A 55 -9.75 2.96 -12.03
N VAL A 56 -9.63 1.67 -11.71
CA VAL A 56 -10.75 0.74 -11.47
C VAL A 56 -10.41 -0.17 -10.29
N GLN A 57 -10.69 0.32 -9.09
CA GLN A 57 -10.40 -0.44 -7.86
C GLN A 57 -11.44 -1.54 -7.59
N ASP A 58 -12.60 -1.46 -8.24
CA ASP A 58 -13.73 -2.39 -8.14
C ASP A 58 -13.74 -3.45 -9.25
N ILE A 59 -12.62 -3.62 -9.99
CA ILE A 59 -12.57 -4.64 -11.04
C ILE A 59 -12.95 -6.01 -10.46
N ASN A 60 -13.84 -6.71 -11.16
CA ASN A 60 -14.26 -8.04 -10.74
C ASN A 60 -13.04 -8.99 -10.72
N ASN A 61 -12.91 -9.77 -9.65
CA ASN A 61 -11.86 -10.77 -9.45
C ASN A 61 -11.78 -11.81 -10.57
N ASP A 62 -12.92 -12.20 -11.14
CA ASP A 62 -12.98 -13.14 -12.26
C ASP A 62 -12.40 -12.47 -13.53
N ILE A 63 -12.79 -11.23 -13.81
CA ILE A 63 -12.25 -10.44 -14.93
C ILE A 63 -10.73 -10.27 -14.80
N LEU A 64 -10.22 -10.01 -13.60
CA LEU A 64 -8.78 -9.90 -13.38
C LEU A 64 -8.06 -11.23 -13.65
N SER A 65 -8.63 -12.34 -13.20
CA SER A 65 -8.05 -13.68 -13.40
C SER A 65 -8.04 -14.08 -14.87
N GLU A 66 -9.13 -13.77 -15.60
CA GLU A 66 -9.25 -13.96 -17.04
C GLU A 66 -8.24 -13.08 -17.79
N LEU A 67 -8.10 -11.80 -17.41
CA LEU A 67 -7.12 -10.89 -18.01
C LEU A 67 -5.68 -11.40 -17.86
N ILE A 68 -5.30 -11.92 -16.70
CA ILE A 68 -3.95 -12.47 -16.48
C ILE A 68 -3.70 -13.67 -17.41
N SER A 69 -4.71 -14.53 -17.58
CA SER A 69 -4.64 -15.67 -18.50
C SER A 69 -4.53 -15.21 -19.94
N LEU A 70 -5.36 -14.25 -20.35
CA LEU A 70 -5.36 -13.68 -21.69
C LEU A 70 -4.03 -13.01 -22.06
N LEU A 71 -3.42 -12.26 -21.13
CA LEU A 71 -2.11 -11.65 -21.38
C LEU A 71 -1.05 -12.70 -21.73
N ARG A 72 -1.04 -13.84 -21.03
CA ARG A 72 -0.12 -14.95 -21.29
C ARG A 72 -0.41 -15.60 -22.64
N GLU A 73 -1.68 -15.82 -22.97
CA GLU A 73 -2.10 -16.38 -24.26
C GLU A 73 -1.70 -15.48 -25.43
N GLN A 74 -1.76 -14.16 -25.26
CA GLN A 74 -1.32 -13.18 -26.25
C GLN A 74 0.21 -12.99 -26.30
N GLY A 75 0.97 -13.76 -25.50
CA GLY A 75 2.44 -13.76 -25.51
C GLY A 75 3.10 -12.70 -24.62
N LEU A 76 2.32 -11.96 -23.82
CA LEU A 76 2.86 -11.00 -22.84
C LEU A 76 3.23 -11.72 -21.54
N ILE A 77 4.13 -11.10 -20.77
CA ILE A 77 4.57 -11.61 -19.47
C ILE A 77 4.01 -10.68 -18.40
N PRO A 78 2.85 -10.96 -17.79
CA PRO A 78 2.42 -10.21 -16.63
C PRO A 78 3.43 -10.45 -15.51
N VAL A 79 3.99 -9.39 -14.94
CA VAL A 79 5.03 -9.46 -13.89
C VAL A 79 4.54 -8.98 -12.54
N ALA A 80 3.59 -8.04 -12.51
CA ALA A 80 3.06 -7.49 -11.29
C ALA A 80 1.70 -6.82 -11.50
N ILE A 81 0.96 -6.64 -10.41
CA ILE A 81 -0.16 -5.71 -10.35
C ILE A 81 0.20 -4.47 -9.53
N ARG A 82 -0.42 -3.35 -9.84
CA ARG A 82 -0.27 -2.09 -9.12
C ARG A 82 -1.62 -1.59 -8.64
N SER A 83 -1.64 -1.05 -7.42
CA SER A 83 -2.83 -0.44 -6.80
C SER A 83 -4.02 -1.39 -6.63
N GLY A 84 -3.76 -2.70 -6.52
CA GLY A 84 -4.80 -3.68 -6.24
C GLY A 84 -5.26 -3.64 -4.78
N ASN A 85 -6.54 -3.97 -4.56
CA ASN A 85 -7.08 -4.24 -3.22
C ASN A 85 -6.57 -5.60 -2.69
N PHE A 86 -6.95 -5.98 -1.46
CA PHE A 86 -6.48 -7.21 -0.84
C PHE A 86 -6.79 -8.47 -1.66
N GLU A 87 -8.01 -8.62 -2.15
CA GLU A 87 -8.42 -9.78 -2.95
C GLU A 87 -7.68 -9.84 -4.29
N GLN A 88 -7.53 -8.69 -4.96
CA GLN A 88 -6.76 -8.58 -6.20
C GLN A 88 -5.27 -8.90 -5.99
N ASN A 89 -4.69 -8.47 -4.87
CA ASN A 89 -3.32 -8.79 -4.48
C ASN A 89 -3.14 -10.29 -4.20
N ASP A 90 -4.11 -10.94 -3.58
CA ASP A 90 -4.12 -12.39 -3.36
C ASP A 90 -4.22 -13.17 -4.69
N ILE A 91 -5.06 -12.71 -5.63
CA ILE A 91 -5.11 -13.26 -7.00
C ILE A 91 -3.76 -13.10 -7.71
N ALA A 92 -3.11 -11.94 -7.58
CA ALA A 92 -1.79 -11.69 -8.16
C ALA A 92 -0.74 -12.67 -7.61
N VAL A 93 -0.67 -12.85 -6.29
CA VAL A 93 0.26 -13.77 -5.65
C VAL A 93 0.02 -15.21 -6.10
N ARG A 94 -1.24 -15.67 -6.15
CA ARG A 94 -1.59 -17.02 -6.66
C ARG A 94 -1.17 -17.22 -8.12
N ASN A 95 -1.11 -16.14 -8.88
CA ASN A 95 -0.65 -16.13 -10.26
C ASN A 95 0.86 -15.84 -10.40
N ASN A 96 1.63 -15.83 -9.31
CA ASN A 96 3.08 -15.53 -9.30
C ASN A 96 3.43 -14.13 -9.81
N LEU A 97 2.55 -13.16 -9.58
CA LEU A 97 2.77 -11.74 -9.89
C LEU A 97 3.25 -10.99 -8.65
N GLY A 98 4.15 -10.03 -8.86
CA GLY A 98 4.52 -9.07 -7.82
C GLY A 98 3.37 -8.13 -7.47
N ILE A 99 3.44 -7.53 -6.29
CA ILE A 99 2.54 -6.44 -5.88
C ILE A 99 3.36 -5.17 -5.82
N LEU A 100 3.00 -4.20 -6.66
CA LEU A 100 3.59 -2.87 -6.66
C LEU A 100 2.65 -1.91 -5.94
N LYS A 101 3.21 -1.15 -4.99
CA LYS A 101 2.50 0.00 -4.43
C LYS A 101 2.35 1.07 -5.51
N ALA A 102 1.27 1.83 -5.45
CA ALA A 102 1.16 3.05 -6.22
C ALA A 102 2.33 3.95 -5.85
N THR A 103 3.38 4.00 -6.67
CA THR A 103 4.25 5.16 -6.66
C THR A 103 3.37 6.27 -7.19
N GLN A 104 3.13 7.31 -6.37
CA GLN A 104 2.59 8.56 -6.86
C GLN A 104 3.57 9.08 -7.90
N SER A 105 3.40 8.66 -9.15
CA SER A 105 3.88 9.39 -10.29
C SER A 105 3.21 10.75 -10.17
N VAL A 106 4.01 11.76 -9.82
CA VAL A 106 3.62 13.15 -9.78
C VAL A 106 3.06 13.49 -11.16
N ARG A 107 1.74 13.41 -11.31
CA ARG A 107 1.00 14.07 -12.38
C ARG A 107 0.33 15.29 -11.75
N PRO A 108 0.66 16.52 -12.20
CA PRO A 108 -0.05 17.70 -11.76
C PRO A 108 -1.49 17.64 -12.26
N GLN A 109 -2.43 17.85 -11.32
CA GLN A 109 -3.78 18.37 -11.48
C GLN A 109 -4.77 17.61 -12.39
N GLN A 110 -5.87 17.16 -11.79
CA GLN A 110 -7.14 17.91 -11.89
C GLN A 110 -8.10 17.48 -10.79
N ILE A 111 -8.37 18.42 -9.89
CA ILE A 111 -9.51 18.40 -8.97
C ILE A 111 -10.75 18.54 -9.85
N VAL A 112 -11.61 17.53 -9.86
CA VAL A 112 -13.02 17.73 -10.20
C VAL A 112 -13.82 17.07 -9.10
N GLU A 113 -14.37 17.93 -8.26
CA GLU A 113 -15.40 17.61 -7.28
C GLU A 113 -16.57 16.94 -8.00
N ASN A 114 -17.03 15.81 -7.46
CA ASN A 114 -18.45 15.47 -7.44
C ASN A 114 -18.69 14.56 -6.23
N ILE A 115 -19.16 15.21 -5.16
CA ILE A 115 -19.77 14.59 -4.00
C ILE A 115 -21.22 14.32 -4.41
N SER A 116 -21.62 13.05 -4.49
CA SER A 116 -22.98 12.61 -4.16
C SER A 116 -23.01 11.08 -4.00
N GLU A 117 -23.03 10.68 -2.73
CA GLU A 117 -23.88 9.65 -2.15
C GLU A 117 -23.84 8.24 -2.77
N ASN A 118 -22.97 7.40 -2.19
CA ASN A 118 -23.42 6.07 -1.80
C ASN A 118 -22.82 5.73 -0.43
N ASN A 119 -23.44 6.28 0.62
CA ASN A 119 -23.14 5.97 2.00
C ASN A 119 -24.02 4.77 2.38
N GLU A 120 -23.49 3.54 2.27
CA GLU A 120 -23.88 2.36 3.07
C GLU A 120 -23.11 1.09 2.61
N ARG A 121 -21.80 1.11 2.78
CA ARG A 121 -21.12 -0.07 3.35
C ARG A 121 -20.36 0.38 4.57
N MET A 122 -21.11 0.58 5.64
CA MET A 122 -20.57 0.49 6.99
C MET A 122 -20.20 -0.99 7.23
N LEU A 123 -19.15 -1.45 6.56
CA LEU A 123 -18.37 -2.57 7.09
C LEU A 123 -17.84 -2.03 8.41
N SER A 124 -18.39 -2.56 9.51
CA SER A 124 -17.83 -2.34 10.84
C SER A 124 -16.38 -2.79 10.76
N ALA A 125 -15.47 -1.85 10.49
CA ALA A 125 -14.04 -2.07 10.51
C ALA A 125 -13.70 -2.32 11.98
N THR A 126 -13.71 -3.59 12.37
CA THR A 126 -13.50 -3.96 13.76
C THR A 126 -12.04 -3.68 14.09
N ALA A 127 -11.83 -2.89 15.15
CA ALA A 127 -10.49 -2.60 15.61
C ALA A 127 -9.77 -3.90 15.99
N LYS A 128 -8.58 -4.14 15.43
CA LYS A 128 -7.71 -5.24 15.84
C LYS A 128 -7.03 -4.85 17.15
N ILE A 129 -7.29 -5.58 18.22
CA ILE A 129 -6.72 -5.32 19.54
C ILE A 129 -5.54 -6.27 19.80
N ILE A 130 -4.41 -5.73 20.23
CA ILE A 130 -3.23 -6.47 20.67
C ILE A 130 -2.88 -6.05 22.09
N ASP A 131 -2.94 -7.00 23.02
CA ASP A 131 -2.66 -6.81 24.44
C ASP A 131 -1.26 -7.29 24.87
N GLN A 132 -0.53 -7.93 23.96
CA GLN A 132 0.83 -8.42 24.20
C GLN A 132 1.91 -7.46 23.69
N PRO A 133 3.10 -7.40 24.32
CA PRO A 133 4.20 -6.59 23.83
C PRO A 133 4.66 -7.02 22.42
N ILE A 134 4.85 -6.04 21.54
CA ILE A 134 5.37 -6.25 20.18
C ILE A 134 6.89 -6.05 20.23
N ARG A 135 7.63 -7.12 19.90
CA ARG A 135 9.10 -7.19 20.05
C ARG A 135 9.81 -6.82 18.75
N SER A 136 11.11 -6.53 18.85
CA SER A 136 11.95 -6.20 17.71
C SER A 136 11.87 -7.27 16.62
N GLY A 137 11.76 -6.82 15.36
CA GLY A 137 11.59 -7.68 14.19
C GLY A 137 10.16 -8.17 13.95
N GLN A 138 9.22 -7.95 14.87
CA GLN A 138 7.82 -8.30 14.65
C GLN A 138 7.09 -7.20 13.87
N GLN A 139 6.19 -7.62 12.98
CA GLN A 139 5.30 -6.74 12.25
C GLN A 139 3.85 -7.14 12.54
N ILE A 140 3.02 -6.18 12.96
CA ILE A 140 1.58 -6.36 13.16
C ILE A 140 0.83 -5.50 12.16
N VAL A 141 -0.10 -6.13 11.43
CA VAL A 141 -0.94 -5.47 10.43
C VAL A 141 -2.41 -5.59 10.84
N ALA A 142 -3.14 -4.46 10.78
CA ALA A 142 -4.60 -4.40 10.72
C ALA A 142 -5.00 -4.04 9.27
N PRO A 143 -5.37 -5.04 8.45
CA PRO A 143 -5.66 -4.82 7.03
C PRO A 143 -6.99 -4.06 6.82
N ASP A 144 -7.95 -4.26 7.71
CA ASP A 144 -9.31 -3.75 7.59
C ASP A 144 -9.70 -3.00 8.87
N GLY A 145 -9.22 -1.76 9.03
CA GLY A 145 -9.64 -0.89 10.14
C GLY A 145 -8.53 -0.36 11.04
N ASP A 146 -8.93 -0.06 12.27
CA ASP A 146 -8.05 0.50 13.31
C ASP A 146 -7.19 -0.59 13.96
N LEU A 147 -6.00 -0.22 14.41
CA LEU A 147 -5.13 -1.07 15.24
C LEU A 147 -5.01 -0.46 16.63
N VAL A 148 -5.39 -1.24 17.65
CA VAL A 148 -5.31 -0.83 19.05
C VAL A 148 -4.30 -1.70 19.77
N ILE A 149 -3.28 -1.07 20.34
CA ILE A 149 -2.20 -1.70 21.09
C ILE A 149 -2.34 -1.32 22.56
N LEU A 150 -2.63 -2.29 23.42
CA LEU A 150 -2.73 -2.09 24.88
C LEU A 150 -1.37 -2.27 25.59
N SER A 151 -0.29 -2.51 24.83
CA SER A 151 1.03 -2.84 25.36
C SER A 151 2.15 -2.03 24.70
N THR A 152 3.39 -2.41 24.96
CA THR A 152 4.59 -1.75 24.41
C THR A 152 4.88 -2.20 22.98
N VAL A 153 5.23 -1.23 22.13
CA VAL A 153 5.83 -1.44 20.80
C VAL A 153 7.33 -1.19 20.94
N SER A 154 8.14 -2.23 20.82
CA SER A 154 9.59 -2.15 21.04
C SER A 154 10.32 -1.53 19.85
N HIS A 155 11.57 -1.10 20.06
CA HIS A 155 12.48 -0.74 18.96
C HIS A 155 12.55 -1.86 17.92
N GLY A 156 12.60 -1.50 16.65
CA GLY A 156 12.60 -2.45 15.53
C GLY A 156 11.29 -3.22 15.31
N ALA A 157 10.26 -3.03 16.15
CA ALA A 157 8.92 -3.52 15.87
C ALA A 157 8.18 -2.59 14.91
N GLU A 158 7.23 -3.12 14.15
CA GLU A 158 6.44 -2.34 13.19
C GLU A 158 4.94 -2.63 13.34
N ILE A 159 4.15 -1.56 13.35
CA ILE A 159 2.69 -1.65 13.41
C ILE A 159 2.07 -0.87 12.25
N LEU A 160 1.11 -1.50 11.57
CA LEU A 160 0.46 -0.95 10.38
C LEU A 160 -1.06 -1.06 10.50
N ALA A 161 -1.77 0.01 10.14
CA ALA A 161 -3.23 0.01 10.09
C ALA A 161 -3.75 0.72 8.83
N HIS A 162 -4.82 0.19 8.26
CA HIS A 162 -5.52 0.83 7.15
C HIS A 162 -6.15 2.16 7.58
N GLN A 163 -6.70 2.20 8.80
CA GLN A 163 -7.29 3.39 9.40
C GLN A 163 -6.35 3.94 10.49
N ASN A 164 -6.82 4.07 11.73
CA ASN A 164 -6.10 4.68 12.83
C ASN A 164 -5.23 3.67 13.59
N ILE A 165 -4.22 4.19 14.30
CA ILE A 165 -3.44 3.43 15.27
C ILE A 165 -3.61 4.07 16.64
N HIS A 166 -3.92 3.26 17.64
CA HIS A 166 -3.98 3.67 19.04
C HIS A 166 -2.97 2.87 19.85
N VAL A 167 -2.04 3.53 20.52
CA VAL A 167 -1.04 2.89 21.38
C VAL A 167 -1.21 3.38 22.81
N TYR A 168 -1.77 2.54 23.66
CA TYR A 168 -1.97 2.81 25.08
C TYR A 168 -0.78 2.36 25.96
N GLY A 169 0.28 1.84 25.35
CA GLY A 169 1.58 1.63 25.99
C GLY A 169 2.67 2.56 25.44
N ILE A 170 3.92 2.11 25.48
CA ILE A 170 5.06 2.87 24.95
C ILE A 170 5.24 2.57 23.47
N LEU A 171 5.21 3.59 22.62
CA LEU A 171 5.51 3.48 21.21
C LEU A 171 7.00 3.79 20.99
N ARG A 172 7.85 2.76 20.87
CA ARG A 172 9.28 2.92 20.50
C ARG A 172 9.60 2.51 19.06
N GLY A 173 8.83 1.58 18.51
CA GLY A 173 9.02 1.11 17.13
C GLY A 173 8.46 2.05 16.07
N ARG A 174 8.09 1.48 14.93
CA ARG A 174 7.56 2.19 13.76
C ARG A 174 6.05 2.06 13.68
N ALA A 175 5.33 3.16 13.45
CA ALA A 175 3.88 3.17 13.29
C ALA A 175 3.47 3.78 11.93
N LEU A 176 2.70 3.02 11.15
CA LEU A 176 2.25 3.41 9.81
C LEU A 176 0.72 3.30 9.72
N ALA A 177 0.03 4.43 9.84
CA ALA A 177 -1.42 4.51 9.68
C ALA A 177 -1.80 4.98 8.27
N GLY A 178 -3.00 4.63 7.82
CA GLY A 178 -3.45 5.03 6.49
C GLY A 178 -2.64 4.42 5.35
N PHE A 179 -2.03 3.23 5.51
CA PHE A 179 -1.03 2.74 4.54
C PHE A 179 -1.57 2.46 3.12
N ASN A 180 -2.90 2.48 2.91
CA ASN A 180 -3.55 2.45 1.60
C ASN A 180 -3.98 3.86 1.10
N GLY A 181 -3.37 4.92 1.62
CA GLY A 181 -3.62 6.29 1.17
C GLY A 181 -4.73 7.03 1.93
N ASN A 182 -5.20 6.51 3.08
CA ASN A 182 -6.15 7.24 3.91
C ASN A 182 -5.43 8.41 4.63
N THR A 183 -5.54 9.61 4.06
CA THR A 183 -4.95 10.84 4.61
C THR A 183 -5.63 11.33 5.88
N ASN A 184 -6.83 10.84 6.19
CA ASN A 184 -7.57 11.17 7.41
C ASN A 184 -7.21 10.27 8.59
N ALA A 185 -6.38 9.24 8.38
CA ALA A 185 -5.90 8.37 9.43
C ALA A 185 -5.06 9.13 10.46
N ARG A 186 -5.11 8.66 11.71
CA ARG A 186 -4.35 9.23 12.82
C ARG A 186 -3.59 8.17 13.59
N ILE A 187 -2.48 8.57 14.21
CA ILE A 187 -1.80 7.78 15.23
C ILE A 187 -1.98 8.51 16.56
N PHE A 188 -2.43 7.78 17.57
CA PHE A 188 -2.54 8.25 18.95
C PHE A 188 -1.62 7.41 19.82
N CYS A 189 -0.85 8.03 20.70
CA CYS A 189 -0.05 7.28 21.65
C CYS A 189 0.00 7.98 23.01
N GLN A 190 0.03 7.20 24.10
CA GLN A 190 0.18 7.74 25.45
C GLN A 190 1.63 8.09 25.79
N ASN A 191 2.60 7.37 25.22
CA ASN A 191 4.01 7.60 25.45
C ASN A 191 4.76 7.51 24.11
N PHE A 192 5.04 8.70 23.55
CA PHE A 192 5.64 8.87 22.23
C PHE A 192 7.17 8.78 22.29
N ASN A 193 7.75 7.70 21.77
CA ASN A 193 9.19 7.52 21.61
C ASN A 193 9.53 6.83 20.28
N ALA A 194 8.71 7.04 19.25
CA ALA A 194 8.75 6.27 18.01
C ALA A 194 10.07 6.43 17.25
N GLU A 195 10.47 5.40 16.53
CA GLU A 195 11.54 5.44 15.52
C GLU A 195 11.06 6.08 14.21
N LEU A 196 9.79 5.89 13.88
CA LEU A 196 9.16 6.40 12.68
C LEU A 196 7.64 6.47 12.88
N VAL A 197 7.04 7.55 12.40
CA VAL A 197 5.59 7.65 12.23
C VAL A 197 5.25 7.99 10.79
N SER A 198 4.17 7.41 10.27
CA SER A 198 3.66 7.72 8.93
C SER A 198 2.15 7.75 8.89
N ILE A 199 1.62 8.72 8.14
CA ILE A 199 0.22 8.79 7.74
C ILE A 199 0.17 8.84 6.21
N ALA A 200 -0.51 7.89 5.57
CA ALA A 200 -0.71 7.86 4.11
C ALA A 200 0.58 8.01 3.29
N GLY A 201 1.68 7.44 3.78
CA GLY A 201 2.99 7.46 3.09
C GLY A 201 3.83 8.72 3.34
N GLN A 202 3.28 9.76 3.97
CA GLN A 202 4.11 10.84 4.54
C GLN A 202 4.68 10.36 5.85
N TYR A 203 5.99 10.49 6.06
CA TYR A 203 6.66 9.96 7.24
C TYR A 203 7.67 10.93 7.83
N GLN A 204 7.92 10.78 9.13
CA GLN A 204 9.05 11.39 9.82
C GLN A 204 9.80 10.30 10.58
N VAL A 205 11.12 10.34 10.47
CA VAL A 205 12.05 9.45 11.17
C VAL A 205 12.48 10.08 12.49
N ASN A 206 13.03 9.25 13.38
CA ASN A 206 13.41 9.59 14.74
C ASN A 206 14.15 10.93 14.90
N GLU A 207 15.07 11.24 13.98
CA GLU A 207 15.89 12.45 13.98
C GLU A 207 15.07 13.74 13.75
N ASP A 208 13.95 13.63 13.05
CA ASP A 208 13.06 14.76 12.71
C ASP A 208 11.89 14.91 13.70
N LEU A 209 11.73 13.98 14.64
CA LEU A 209 10.61 13.99 15.59
C LEU A 209 10.83 15.04 16.69
N PRO A 210 9.77 15.75 17.12
CA PRO A 210 9.93 16.79 18.14
C PRO A 210 10.34 16.20 19.50
N GLU A 211 11.59 16.42 19.91
CA GLU A 211 12.12 15.96 21.21
C GLU A 211 11.26 16.42 22.41
N LYS A 212 10.63 17.59 22.32
CA LYS A 212 9.71 18.12 23.35
C LYS A 212 8.49 17.24 23.62
N LEU A 213 8.14 16.33 22.72
CA LEU A 213 6.99 15.42 22.81
C LEU A 213 7.38 14.02 23.29
N ARG A 214 8.67 13.73 23.46
CA ARG A 214 9.15 12.44 23.96
C ARG A 214 8.51 12.07 25.28
N GLY A 215 8.04 10.83 25.37
CA GLY A 215 7.39 10.28 26.55
C GLY A 215 6.00 10.85 26.85
N LYS A 216 5.46 11.75 26.02
CA LYS A 216 4.17 12.42 26.27
C LYS A 216 3.04 11.84 25.41
N PRO A 217 1.78 12.01 25.85
CA PRO A 217 0.62 11.76 25.01
C PRO A 217 0.66 12.65 23.76
N THR A 218 0.59 12.02 22.59
CA THR A 218 0.81 12.69 21.30
C THR A 218 -0.16 12.14 20.26
N GLN A 219 -0.67 13.03 19.42
CA GLN A 219 -1.39 12.69 18.19
C GLN A 219 -0.57 13.05 16.95
N ILE A 220 -0.70 12.23 15.91
CA ILE A 220 -0.09 12.42 14.60
C ILE A 220 -1.17 12.35 13.54
N TYR A 221 -1.21 13.34 12.65
CA TYR A 221 -2.20 13.45 11.57
C TYR A 221 -1.62 14.24 10.39
N LEU A 222 -2.31 14.22 9.25
CA LEU A 222 -1.97 15.09 8.12
C LEU A 222 -2.82 16.35 8.13
N GLU A 223 -2.16 17.47 7.89
CA GLU A 223 -2.80 18.75 7.58
C GLU A 223 -2.10 19.33 6.35
N ASN A 224 -2.86 19.61 5.28
CA ASN A 224 -2.30 20.13 4.02
C ASN A 224 -1.12 19.29 3.48
N ASN A 225 -1.22 17.95 3.56
CA ASN A 225 -0.17 16.98 3.20
C ASN A 225 1.14 17.08 4.02
N VAL A 226 1.13 17.83 5.13
CA VAL A 226 2.26 17.89 6.06
C VAL A 226 1.90 17.12 7.33
N LEU A 227 2.83 16.29 7.78
CA LEU A 227 2.69 15.53 9.02
C LEU A 227 2.74 16.48 10.22
N LYS A 228 1.67 16.51 11.00
CA LYS A 228 1.55 17.27 12.25
C LYS A 228 1.72 16.32 13.43
N ILE A 229 2.57 16.71 14.38
CA ILE A 229 2.84 15.96 15.61
C ILE A 229 2.65 16.92 16.77
N GLU A 230 1.61 16.69 17.56
CA GLU A 230 1.15 17.61 18.60
C GLU A 230 0.74 16.85 19.85
N PRO A 231 0.76 17.48 21.04
CA PRO A 231 0.18 16.89 22.24
C PRO A 231 -1.28 16.44 21.99
N LEU A 232 -1.65 15.32 22.62
CA LEU A 232 -3.04 14.84 22.61
C LEU A 232 -3.96 15.77 23.43
#